data_AF-A0A0J6S607-F1
#
_entry.id   AF-A0A0J6S607-F1
#
_cell.length_a   1.000
_cell.length_b   1.000
_cell.length_c   1.000
_cell.angle_alpha   90.00
_cell.angle_beta   90.00
_cell.angle_gamma   90.00
#
_symmetry.space_group_name_H-M   'P 1'
#
loop_
_entity.id
_entity.type
_entity.pdbx_description
1 polymer ?
#
loop_
_entity_poly.entity_id
_entity_poly.type
_entity_poly.pdbx_seq_one_letter_code
_entity_poly.pdbx_strand_id
1 'polypeptide(L)' 'MREIPLAAIRARAYDIWERNHRPDGYEIQFWLLAERELRAEQESRRDAGVDEAPSEAPQRGGLGQRTEAVGK' A
#
# COMPACT_ATOMS: atom_id res chain seq x y z
N MET A 1 -4.87 17.93 3.90
CA MET A 1 -3.57 17.35 4.28
C MET A 1 -3.84 16.39 5.42
N ARG A 2 -3.62 15.08 5.27
CA ARG A 2 -3.79 14.15 6.40
C ARG A 2 -2.64 14.38 7.38
N GLU A 3 -2.97 14.48 8.66
CA GLU A 3 -1.98 14.49 9.72
C GLU A 3 -1.32 13.10 9.82
N ILE A 4 -0.01 13.08 10.09
CA ILE A 4 0.69 11.84 10.39
C ILE A 4 0.71 11.68 11.90
N PRO A 5 0.18 10.56 12.45
CA PRO A 5 0.15 10.36 13.88
C PRO A 5 1.56 10.36 14.47
N LEU A 6 1.78 11.08 15.56
CA LEU A 6 3.08 11.14 16.23
C LEU A 6 3.61 9.76 16.62
N ALA A 7 2.72 8.83 16.99
CA ALA A 7 3.08 7.45 17.30
C ALA A 7 3.70 6.72 16.10
N ALA A 8 3.24 6.99 14.88
CA ALA A 8 3.77 6.41 13.65
C ALA A 8 5.14 7.03 13.32
N ILE A 9 5.27 8.36 13.41
CA ILE A 9 6.54 9.07 13.22
C ILE A 9 7.58 8.53 14.21
N ARG A 10 7.20 8.41 15.49
CA ARG A 10 8.06 7.87 16.55
C ARG A 10 8.55 6.46 16.23
N ALA A 11 7.64 5.55 15.86
CA ALA A 11 8.00 4.18 15.54
C ALA A 11 8.98 4.12 14.35
N ARG A 12 8.72 4.88 13.29
CA ARG A 12 9.60 4.95 12.11
C ARG A 12 10.94 5.61 12.44
N ALA A 13 10.96 6.66 13.26
CA ALA A 13 12.19 7.32 13.70
C ALA A 13 13.07 6.38 14.53
N TYR A 14 12.47 5.59 15.45
CA TYR A 14 13.20 4.59 16.23
C TYR A 14 13.81 3.48 15.36
N ASP A 15 13.08 2.98 14.37
CA ASP A 15 13.61 1.99 13.42
C ASP A 15 14.84 2.54 12.69
N ILE A 16 14.75 3.77 12.16
CA ILE A 16 15.87 4.41 11.47
C ILE A 16 17.04 4.62 12.44
N TRP A 17 16.81 5.14 13.65
CA TRP A 17 17.85 5.38 14.65
C TRP A 17 18.55 4.08 15.06
N GLU A 18 17.80 3.00 15.26
CA GLU A 18 18.35 1.69 15.59
C GLU A 18 19.22 1.12 14.45
N ARG A 19 18.74 1.21 13.21
CA ARG A 19 19.50 0.77 12.02
C ARG A 19 20.79 1.57 11.81
N ASN A 20 20.85 2.80 12.30
CA ASN A 20 22.03 3.67 12.21
C ASN A 20 23.00 3.51 13.40
N HIS A 21 22.83 2.49 14.25
CA HIS A 21 23.62 2.25 15.46
C HIS A 21 23.45 3.28 16.57
N ARG A 22 22.27 3.92 16.64
CA ARG A 22 21.89 4.82 17.72
C ARG A 22 22.88 5.97 17.95
N PRO A 23 23.19 6.78 16.92
CA PRO A 23 24.07 7.92 17.11
C PRO A 23 23.35 8.98 17.96
N ASP A 24 24.04 9.49 18.97
CA ASP A 24 23.56 10.60 19.81
C ASP A 24 23.56 11.92 19.05
N GLY A 25 22.56 12.77 19.32
CA GLY A 25 22.47 14.13 18.78
C GLY A 25 21.86 14.23 17.37
N TYR A 26 21.47 13.10 16.77
CA TYR A 26 20.82 13.02 15.46
C TYR A 26 19.34 12.66 15.54
N GLU A 27 18.76 12.58 16.73
CA GLU A 27 17.39 12.14 16.98
C GLU A 27 16.43 12.97 16.13
N ILE A 28 16.52 14.31 16.21
CA ILE A 28 15.65 15.24 15.46
C ILE A 28 15.71 14.98 13.96
N GLN A 29 16.89 14.66 13.40
CA GLN A 29 17.03 14.34 11.98
C GLN A 29 16.26 13.07 11.62
N PHE A 30 16.30 12.04 12.48
CA PHE A 30 15.52 10.82 12.28
C PHE A 30 14.02 11.05 12.43
N TRP A 31 13.57 11.92 13.33
CA TRP A 31 12.16 12.32 13.43
C TRP A 31 11.66 13.01 12.14
N LEU A 32 12.43 13.96 11.61
CA LEU A 32 12.09 14.67 10.36
C LEU A 32 12.12 13.73 9.15
N LEU A 33 13.11 12.83 9.09
CA LEU A 33 13.20 11.83 8.02
C LEU A 33 12.01 10.87 8.08
N ALA A 34 11.64 10.39 9.27
CA ALA A 34 10.49 9.52 9.48
C ALA A 34 9.17 10.17 9.04
N GLU A 35 8.96 11.45 9.37
CA GLU A 35 7.78 12.18 8.92
C GLU A 35 7.73 12.27 7.39
N ARG A 36 8.87 12.56 6.75
CA ARG A 36 8.96 12.66 5.28
C ARG A 36 8.64 11.33 4.59
N GLU A 37 9.19 10.23 5.09
CA GLU A 37 8.95 8.87 4.59
C GLU A 37 7.47 8.51 4.69
N LEU A 38 6.87 8.69 5.87
CA LEU A 38 5.44 8.38 6.09
C LEU A 38 4.54 9.25 5.21
N ARG A 39 4.92 10.51 4.95
CA ARG A 39 4.16 11.39 4.06
C ARG A 39 4.19 10.90 2.62
N ALA A 40 5.37 10.51 2.13
CA ALA A 40 5.53 9.92 0.81
C ALA A 40 4.77 8.60 0.68
N GLU A 41 4.84 7.71 1.68
CA GLU A 41 4.11 6.43 1.69
C GLU A 41 2.59 6.63 1.59
N GLN A 42 2.03 7.60 2.31
CA GLN A 42 0.59 7.93 2.25
C GLN A 42 0.18 8.50 0.90
N GLU A 43 1.03 9.32 0.28
CA GLU A 43 0.79 9.91 -1.03
C GLU A 43 0.88 8.84 -2.14
N SER A 44 1.90 7.98 -2.11
CA SER A 44 2.02 6.83 -3.02
C SER A 44 0.86 5.85 -2.87
N ARG A 45 0.39 5.59 -1.65
CA ARG A 45 -0.78 4.72 -1.42
C ARG A 45 -2.07 5.31 -1.99
N ARG A 46 -2.20 6.65 -2.00
CA ARG A 46 -3.30 7.32 -2.68
C ARG A 46 -3.22 7.07 -4.18
N ASP A 47 -2.05 7.25 -4.78
CA ASP A 47 -1.86 7.12 -6.23
C ASP A 47 -2.10 5.67 -6.71
N ALA A 48 -1.54 4.69 -5.99
CA ALA A 48 -1.73 3.28 -6.29
C ALA A 48 -3.18 2.80 -6.15
N GLY A 49 -3.95 3.37 -5.21
CA GLY A 49 -5.37 3.05 -5.01
C GLY A 49 -6.32 3.62 -6.07
N VAL A 50 -5.83 4.44 -7.00
CA VAL A 50 -6.62 4.98 -8.12
C VAL A 50 -6.52 4.07 -9.36
N ASP A 51 -5.54 3.17 -9.42
CA ASP A 51 -5.31 2.26 -10.57
C ASP A 51 -5.79 0.81 -10.32
N GLU A 52 -5.97 0.38 -9.07
CA GLU A 52 -6.49 -0.96 -8.74
C GLU A 52 -8.00 -0.93 -8.44
N ALA A 53 -8.81 -0.70 -9.48
CA ALA A 53 -10.13 -1.30 -9.50
C ALA A 53 -9.93 -2.83 -9.66
N PRO A 54 -10.54 -3.68 -8.83
CA PRO A 54 -10.52 -5.11 -9.09
C PRO A 54 -11.28 -5.33 -10.38
N SER A 55 -10.54 -5.50 -11.47
CA SER A 55 -11.06 -6.11 -12.70
C SER A 55 -11.29 -7.58 -12.38
N GLU A 56 -12.31 -7.85 -11.56
CA GLU A 56 -12.91 -9.15 -11.44
C GLU A 56 -13.57 -9.42 -12.79
N ALA A 57 -12.79 -10.06 -13.66
CA ALA A 57 -13.19 -10.47 -14.98
C ALA A 57 -14.52 -11.25 -14.88
N PRO A 58 -15.50 -10.98 -15.76
CA PRO A 58 -16.73 -11.75 -15.77
C PRO A 58 -16.35 -13.16 -16.19
N GLN A 59 -16.58 -14.10 -15.28
CA GLN A 59 -16.38 -15.51 -15.52
C GLN A 59 -17.25 -15.90 -16.72
N ARG A 60 -16.61 -16.05 -17.88
CA ARG A 60 -17.18 -16.67 -19.08
C ARG A 60 -17.46 -18.14 -18.77
N GLY A 61 -18.58 -18.39 -18.11
CA GLY A 61 -19.19 -19.70 -17.93
C GLY A 61 -20.42 -19.85 -18.82
N GLY A 62 -20.27 -19.56 -20.11
CA GLY A 62 -21.32 -19.78 -21.10
C GLY A 62 -21.55 -21.27 -21.28
N LEU A 63 -22.59 -21.75 -20.62
CA LEU A 63 -23.15 -23.10 -20.67
C LEU A 63 -23.12 -23.66 -22.09
N GLY A 64 -22.48 -24.82 -22.23
CA GLY A 64 -22.49 -25.60 -23.46
C GLY A 64 -23.91 -26.00 -23.82
N GLN A 65 -24.51 -25.29 -24.77
CA GLN A 65 -25.71 -25.74 -25.46
C GLN A 65 -25.29 -26.82 -26.46
N ARG A 66 -25.15 -28.05 -25.96
CA ARG A 66 -25.10 -29.24 -26.82
C ARG A 66 -26.51 -29.40 -27.38
N THR A 67 -26.75 -28.88 -28.58
CA THR A 67 -27.98 -29.12 -29.33
C THR A 67 -28.08 -30.61 -29.63
N GLU A 68 -29.02 -31.28 -28.99
CA GLU A 68 -29.43 -32.64 -29.30
C GLU A 68 -30.15 -32.63 -30.65
N ALA A 69 -29.42 -33.01 -31.71
CA ALA A 69 -30.03 -33.46 -32.94
C ALA A 69 -30.34 -34.95 -32.80
N VAL A 70 -31.59 -35.30 -32.52
CA VAL A 70 -32.10 -36.66 -32.75
C VAL A 70 -32.99 -36.63 -33.98
N GLY A 71 -32.44 -37.17 -35.07
CA GLY A 71 -33.16 -37.43 -36.30
C GLY A 71 -33.46 -38.93 -36.41
N LYS A 72 -34.71 -39.20 -36.82
CA LYS A 72 -35.31 -40.44 -37.33
C LYS A 72 -35.55 -41.62 -36.39
#